data_AF-A0A925KQB5-F1
#
_entry.id   AF-A0A925KQB5-F1
#
_cell.length_a   1.000
_cell.length_b   1.000
_cell.length_c   1.000
_cell.angle_alpha   90.00
_cell.angle_beta   90.00
_cell.angle_gamma   90.00
#
_symmetry.space_group_name_H-M   'P 1'
#
loop_
_entity.id
_entity.type
_entity.pdbx_description
1 polymer ?
#
loop_
_entity_poly.entity_id
_entity_poly.type
_entity_poly.pdbx_seq_one_letter_code
_entity_poly.pdbx_strand_id
1 'polypeptide(L)'
;MPTEADTCRQLIVPRLLALGWDDEPHSIAEQRTITDGRIVPAGKGFVRKPTKRVDYLLRYTRDFPLAAVEAKAAYKNAADGLQQAKAYAEMLGLKFAYASNGRDIIEFDYFTGLETSLGNYPGPEELWQRYRSGIGLPDQQTADRLLEPFNHIVGKGERYYQQIAINRVVEALLKGQRRLLVTMTTGTGKTAVAFQICWKLWSSRWNRIGEYRR
;
A
#
# COMPACT_ATOMS: atom_id res chain seq x y z
N MET A 1 15.81 -24.53 -14.82
CA MET A 1 15.79 -23.05 -14.91
C MET A 1 15.25 -22.51 -13.59
N PRO A 2 15.77 -21.38 -13.06
CA PRO A 2 15.29 -20.81 -11.81
C PRO A 2 13.80 -20.51 -11.90
N THR A 3 13.05 -20.94 -10.87
CA THR A 3 11.62 -20.61 -10.78
C THR A 3 11.41 -19.16 -10.38
N GLU A 4 10.18 -18.67 -10.44
CA GLU A 4 9.82 -17.37 -9.87
C GLU A 4 10.08 -17.34 -8.37
N ALA A 5 9.74 -18.41 -7.65
CA ALA A 5 10.04 -18.54 -6.22
C ALA A 5 11.55 -18.51 -5.92
N ASP A 6 12.40 -19.11 -6.76
CA ASP A 6 13.85 -19.00 -6.62
C ASP A 6 14.35 -17.58 -6.87
N THR A 7 13.78 -16.90 -7.87
CA THR A 7 14.11 -15.51 -8.20
C THR A 7 13.77 -14.59 -7.03
N CYS A 8 12.58 -14.75 -6.48
CA CYS A 8 12.11 -14.10 -5.26
C CYS A 8 13.09 -14.29 -4.09
N ARG A 9 13.36 -15.55 -3.72
CA ARG A 9 14.17 -15.91 -2.55
C ARG A 9 15.65 -15.51 -2.67
N GLN A 10 16.22 -15.61 -3.87
CA GLN A 10 17.67 -15.44 -4.07
C GLN A 10 18.05 -14.03 -4.52
N LEU A 11 17.15 -13.29 -5.18
CA LEU A 11 17.48 -12.02 -5.82
C LEU A 11 16.62 -10.85 -5.33
N ILE A 12 15.30 -11.03 -5.19
CA ILE A 12 14.40 -9.91 -4.84
C ILE A 12 14.41 -9.65 -3.33
N VAL A 13 14.06 -10.65 -2.51
CA VAL A 13 13.96 -10.50 -1.06
C VAL A 13 15.28 -10.01 -0.45
N PRO A 14 16.46 -10.57 -0.78
CA PRO A 14 17.73 -10.08 -0.23
C PRO A 14 18.01 -8.60 -0.53
N ARG A 15 17.61 -8.10 -1.71
CA ARG A 15 17.76 -6.66 -2.05
C ARG A 15 16.82 -5.79 -1.22
N LEU A 16 15.59 -6.22 -1.00
CA LEU A 16 14.65 -5.49 -0.15
C LEU A 16 15.11 -5.47 1.32
N LEU A 17 15.57 -6.61 1.84
CA LEU A 17 16.11 -6.73 3.19
C LEU A 17 17.36 -5.85 3.39
N ALA A 18 18.27 -5.81 2.42
CA ALA A 18 19.46 -4.97 2.48
C ALA A 18 19.16 -3.46 2.56
N LEU A 19 17.93 -3.05 2.23
CA LEU A 19 17.46 -1.67 2.30
C LEU A 19 16.61 -1.39 3.56
N GLY A 20 16.48 -2.37 4.46
CA GLY A 20 15.73 -2.23 5.71
C GLY A 20 14.21 -2.34 5.56
N TRP A 21 13.70 -2.94 4.48
CA TRP A 21 12.24 -3.12 4.30
C TRP A 21 11.58 -4.10 5.29
N ASP A 22 12.36 -4.81 6.10
CA ASP A 22 11.88 -5.71 7.14
C ASP A 22 12.44 -5.38 8.54
N ASP A 23 13.01 -4.17 8.68
CA ASP A 23 13.42 -3.61 9.97
C ASP A 23 12.24 -2.83 10.56
N GLU A 24 11.79 -3.15 11.78
CA GLU A 24 10.67 -2.47 12.44
C GLU A 24 10.90 -0.94 12.44
N PRO A 25 9.92 -0.12 12.01
CA PRO A 25 8.50 -0.44 11.78
C PRO A 25 8.14 -0.92 10.36
N HIS A 26 9.13 -1.04 9.48
CA HIS A 26 8.94 -1.47 8.11
C HIS A 26 8.73 -2.98 8.05
N SER A 27 7.98 -3.43 7.05
CA SER A 27 7.83 -4.87 6.83
C SER A 27 7.44 -5.22 5.40
N ILE A 28 7.80 -6.43 4.99
CA ILE A 28 7.41 -6.99 3.70
C ILE A 28 6.19 -7.90 3.90
N ALA A 29 5.07 -7.61 3.23
CA ALA A 29 3.95 -8.54 3.14
C ALA A 29 4.11 -9.45 1.92
N GLU A 30 4.65 -10.64 2.13
CA GLU A 30 4.74 -11.64 1.07
C GLU A 30 3.37 -12.26 0.76
N GLN A 31 3.11 -12.47 -0.54
CA GLN A 31 1.97 -13.24 -1.06
C GLN A 31 0.64 -12.79 -0.43
N ARG A 32 0.45 -11.47 -0.31
CA ARG A 32 -0.69 -10.89 0.40
C ARG A 32 -1.96 -11.01 -0.44
N THR A 33 -2.90 -11.83 0.03
CA THR A 33 -4.23 -11.92 -0.55
C THR A 33 -4.99 -10.60 -0.34
N ILE A 34 -5.49 -10.02 -1.44
CA ILE A 34 -6.20 -8.73 -1.46
C ILE A 34 -7.72 -8.93 -1.41
N THR A 35 -8.23 -9.97 -2.09
CA THR A 35 -9.68 -10.19 -2.24
C THR A 35 -10.09 -11.61 -1.91
N ASP A 36 -11.33 -11.79 -1.46
CA ASP A 36 -11.91 -13.12 -1.16
C ASP A 36 -12.37 -13.90 -2.40
N GLY A 37 -12.13 -13.40 -3.62
CA GLY A 37 -12.56 -14.01 -4.87
C GLY A 37 -14.01 -13.67 -5.24
N ARG A 38 -14.27 -13.38 -6.53
CA ARG A 38 -15.60 -13.00 -7.01
C ARG A 38 -16.49 -14.24 -7.17
N ILE A 39 -17.67 -14.23 -6.56
CA ILE A 39 -18.70 -15.25 -6.80
C ILE A 39 -19.35 -14.97 -8.16
N VAL A 40 -19.41 -15.99 -9.02
CA VAL A 40 -20.05 -15.93 -10.34
C VAL A 40 -20.97 -17.13 -10.54
N PRO A 41 -22.12 -16.96 -11.22
CA PRO A 41 -22.97 -18.09 -11.60
C PRO A 41 -22.21 -19.07 -12.51
N ALA A 42 -22.43 -20.37 -12.31
CA ALA A 42 -21.90 -21.43 -13.16
C ALA A 42 -22.88 -22.61 -13.18
N GLY A 43 -23.49 -22.85 -14.35
CA GLY A 43 -24.54 -23.86 -14.50
C GLY A 43 -25.70 -23.63 -13.52
N LYS A 44 -26.04 -24.66 -12.73
CA LYS A 44 -27.10 -24.59 -11.70
C LYS A 44 -26.62 -24.04 -10.35
N GLY A 45 -25.38 -23.56 -10.24
CA GLY A 45 -24.80 -23.10 -8.97
C GLY A 45 -23.91 -21.88 -9.12
N PHE A 46 -22.94 -21.74 -8.22
CA PHE A 46 -22.00 -20.63 -8.19
C PHE A 46 -20.58 -21.15 -8.00
N VAL A 47 -19.62 -20.50 -8.64
CA VAL A 47 -18.18 -20.71 -8.39
C VAL A 47 -17.55 -19.41 -7.93
N ARG A 48 -16.49 -19.52 -7.13
CA ARG A 48 -15.71 -18.38 -6.68
C ARG A 48 -14.43 -18.31 -7.50
N LYS A 49 -14.22 -17.17 -8.17
CA LYS A 49 -12.98 -16.92 -8.92
C LYS A 49 -11.77 -16.87 -7.98
N PRO A 50 -10.56 -17.14 -8.50
CA PRO A 50 -9.34 -17.01 -7.72
C PRO A 50 -9.22 -15.65 -7.03
N THR A 51 -8.59 -15.67 -5.86
CA THR A 51 -8.26 -14.46 -5.14
C THR A 51 -7.17 -13.69 -5.87
N LYS A 52 -7.20 -12.36 -5.75
CA LYS A 52 -6.08 -11.51 -6.18
C LYS A 52 -5.02 -11.48 -5.09
N ARG A 53 -3.75 -11.58 -5.48
CA ARG A 53 -2.60 -11.65 -4.57
C ARG A 53 -1.44 -10.88 -5.17
N VAL A 54 -0.84 -10.00 -4.37
CA VAL A 54 0.40 -9.30 -4.71
C VAL A 54 1.58 -10.11 -4.19
N ASP A 55 2.70 -10.15 -4.93
CA ASP A 55 3.88 -10.89 -4.48
C ASP A 55 4.51 -10.26 -3.26
N TYR A 56 4.72 -8.94 -3.30
CA TYR A 56 5.20 -8.18 -2.14
C TYR A 56 4.46 -6.86 -1.99
N LEU A 57 3.99 -6.59 -0.78
CA LEU A 57 3.50 -5.28 -0.36
C LEU A 57 4.52 -4.67 0.60
N LEU A 58 5.16 -3.58 0.18
CA LEU A 58 6.14 -2.85 0.98
C LEU A 58 5.42 -1.90 1.92
N ARG A 59 5.57 -2.14 3.23
CA ARG A 59 4.93 -1.34 4.28
C ARG A 59 5.94 -0.44 4.96
N TYR A 60 5.65 0.86 4.99
CA TYR A 60 6.43 1.80 5.77
C TYR A 60 6.11 1.68 7.26
N THR A 61 4.83 1.50 7.58
CA THR A 61 4.39 0.97 8.88
C THR A 61 3.34 -0.10 8.64
N ARG A 62 3.01 -0.91 9.65
CA ARG A 62 1.97 -1.96 9.58
C ARG A 62 0.68 -1.52 8.86
N ASP A 63 0.24 -0.29 9.09
CA ASP A 63 -1.03 0.27 8.61
C ASP A 63 -0.86 1.25 7.43
N PHE A 64 0.36 1.40 6.92
CA PHE A 64 0.70 2.32 5.84
C PHE A 64 1.58 1.65 4.76
N PRO A 65 0.97 0.98 3.77
CA PRO A 65 1.68 0.45 2.62
C PRO A 65 2.08 1.56 1.63
N LEU A 66 3.28 1.47 1.06
CA LEU A 66 3.78 2.43 0.07
C LEU A 66 3.82 1.87 -1.35
N ALA A 67 4.14 0.58 -1.52
CA ALA A 67 4.36 0.02 -2.85
C ALA A 67 4.02 -1.46 -2.99
N ALA A 68 3.76 -1.86 -4.23
CA ALA A 68 3.59 -3.24 -4.64
C ALA A 68 4.77 -3.67 -5.53
N VAL A 69 5.29 -4.87 -5.33
CA VAL A 69 6.26 -5.51 -6.23
C VAL A 69 5.62 -6.75 -6.83
N GLU A 70 5.70 -6.87 -8.14
CA GLU A 70 5.34 -8.07 -8.91
C GLU A 70 6.64 -8.74 -9.38
N ALA A 71 6.78 -10.02 -9.07
CA ALA A 71 7.93 -10.81 -9.47
C ALA A 71 7.66 -11.57 -10.78
N LYS A 72 8.75 -11.85 -11.50
CA LYS A 72 8.80 -12.81 -12.61
C LYS A 72 10.02 -13.69 -12.45
N ALA A 73 10.00 -14.87 -13.06
CA ALA A 73 11.18 -15.72 -13.11
C ALA A 73 12.36 -15.01 -13.81
N ALA A 74 13.59 -15.27 -13.36
CA ALA A 74 14.79 -14.57 -13.80
C ALA A 74 15.10 -14.64 -15.31
N TYR A 75 14.52 -15.60 -16.03
CA TYR A 75 14.67 -15.73 -17.48
C TYR A 75 13.61 -14.95 -18.28
N LYS A 76 12.60 -14.38 -17.62
CA LYS A 76 11.56 -13.55 -18.23
C LYS A 76 11.95 -12.08 -18.21
N ASN A 77 11.24 -11.28 -19.00
CA ASN A 77 11.39 -9.83 -18.97
C ASN A 77 10.66 -9.26 -17.74
N ALA A 78 11.29 -8.38 -16.98
CA ALA A 78 10.64 -7.68 -15.87
C ALA A 78 9.41 -6.88 -16.33
N ALA A 79 9.43 -6.32 -17.55
CA ALA A 79 8.33 -5.53 -18.11
C ALA A 79 7.02 -6.33 -18.24
N ASP A 80 7.10 -7.67 -18.35
CA ASP A 80 5.93 -8.55 -18.40
C ASP A 80 5.07 -8.46 -17.12
N GLY A 81 5.66 -8.06 -15.99
CA GLY A 81 4.95 -7.86 -14.72
C GLY A 81 4.39 -6.45 -14.52
N LEU A 82 4.75 -5.47 -15.34
CA LEU A 82 4.51 -4.05 -15.05
C LEU A 82 3.02 -3.69 -15.01
N GLN A 83 2.24 -4.16 -15.98
CA GLN A 83 0.80 -3.91 -16.02
C GLN A 83 0.07 -4.55 -14.82
N GLN A 84 0.55 -5.71 -14.37
CA GLN A 84 0.02 -6.39 -13.20
C GLN A 84 0.36 -5.64 -11.91
N ALA A 85 1.61 -5.17 -11.77
CA ALA A 85 2.05 -4.34 -10.66
C ALA A 85 1.21 -3.04 -10.57
N LYS A 86 0.99 -2.36 -11.71
CA LYS A 86 0.16 -1.16 -11.79
C LYS A 86 -1.28 -1.43 -11.37
N ALA A 87 -1.89 -2.49 -11.88
CA ALA A 87 -3.25 -2.88 -11.50
C ALA A 87 -3.40 -3.15 -9.99
N TYR A 88 -2.39 -3.75 -9.34
CA TYR A 88 -2.39 -3.92 -7.89
C TYR A 88 -2.15 -2.63 -7.12
N ALA A 89 -1.25 -1.77 -7.58
CA ALA A 89 -1.03 -0.46 -6.97
C ALA A 89 -2.30 0.40 -7.02
N GLU A 90 -3.00 0.45 -8.16
CA GLU A 90 -4.28 1.15 -8.29
C GLU A 90 -5.34 0.59 -7.33
N MET A 91 -5.46 -0.73 -7.29
CA MET A 91 -6.42 -1.42 -6.42
C MET A 91 -6.17 -1.15 -4.93
N LEU A 92 -4.90 -1.10 -4.54
CA LEU A 92 -4.45 -0.87 -3.16
C LEU A 92 -4.27 0.63 -2.85
N GLY A 93 -4.49 1.52 -3.81
CA GLY A 93 -4.34 2.96 -3.65
C GLY A 93 -2.90 3.44 -3.43
N LEU A 94 -1.92 2.65 -3.86
CA LEU A 94 -0.48 2.90 -3.72
C LEU A 94 0.00 3.88 -4.79
N LYS A 95 1.20 4.45 -4.56
CA LYS A 95 1.79 5.44 -5.46
C LYS A 95 3.05 4.97 -6.18
N PHE A 96 3.53 3.79 -5.84
CA PHE A 96 4.69 3.17 -6.47
C PHE A 96 4.38 1.71 -6.78
N ALA A 97 4.72 1.29 -7.98
CA ALA A 97 4.58 -0.09 -8.43
C ALA A 97 5.91 -0.55 -9.03
N TYR A 98 6.33 -1.77 -8.71
CA TYR A 98 7.56 -2.35 -9.21
C TYR A 98 7.28 -3.67 -9.92
N ALA A 99 7.97 -3.89 -11.03
CA ALA A 99 8.08 -5.20 -11.65
C ALA A 99 9.54 -5.63 -11.70
N SER A 100 9.84 -6.88 -11.33
CA SER A 100 11.22 -7.36 -11.28
C SER A 100 11.34 -8.84 -11.64
N ASN A 101 12.41 -9.17 -12.34
CA ASN A 101 12.88 -10.54 -12.56
C ASN A 101 14.11 -10.86 -11.67
N GLY A 102 14.31 -10.10 -10.60
CA GLY A 102 15.46 -10.18 -9.70
C GLY A 102 16.72 -9.46 -10.17
N ARG A 103 16.92 -9.30 -11.49
CA ARG A 103 18.05 -8.55 -12.05
C ARG A 103 17.63 -7.11 -12.36
N ASP A 104 16.61 -7.01 -13.20
CA ASP A 104 16.01 -5.77 -13.64
C ASP A 104 14.90 -5.36 -12.68
N ILE A 105 14.78 -4.06 -12.44
CA ILE A 105 13.73 -3.46 -11.62
C ILE A 105 13.14 -2.32 -12.44
N ILE A 106 11.84 -2.36 -12.67
CA ILE A 106 11.10 -1.30 -13.36
C ILE A 106 10.12 -0.69 -12.37
N GLU A 107 10.24 0.61 -12.14
CA GLU A 107 9.33 1.40 -11.31
C GLU A 107 8.31 2.12 -12.20
N PHE A 108 7.05 2.13 -11.77
CA PHE A 108 6.05 3.11 -12.18
C PHE A 108 5.72 4.01 -10.99
N ASP A 109 5.99 5.30 -11.11
CA ASP A 109 5.68 6.32 -10.10
C ASP A 109 4.41 7.08 -10.50
N TYR A 110 3.36 6.99 -9.68
CA TYR A 110 2.07 7.63 -9.94
C TYR A 110 2.06 9.15 -9.69
N PHE A 111 3.09 9.71 -9.05
CA PHE A 111 3.22 11.16 -8.90
C PHE A 111 3.81 11.80 -10.16
N THR A 112 4.76 11.13 -10.81
CA THR A 112 5.43 11.64 -12.03
C THR A 112 4.80 11.10 -13.32
N GLY A 113 4.14 9.94 -13.25
CA GLY A 113 3.61 9.21 -14.40
C GLY A 113 4.67 8.50 -15.24
N LEU A 114 5.90 8.36 -14.72
CA LEU A 114 7.04 7.83 -15.45
C LEU A 114 7.32 6.35 -15.15
N GLU A 115 7.77 5.64 -16.18
CA GLU A 115 8.32 4.29 -16.10
C GLU A 115 9.85 4.37 -16.15
N THR A 116 10.52 3.90 -15.11
CA THR A 116 11.98 4.02 -14.97
C THR A 116 12.61 2.68 -14.64
N SER A 117 13.69 2.33 -15.34
CA SER A 117 14.55 1.21 -14.94
C SER A 117 15.48 1.65 -13.81
N LEU A 118 15.45 0.92 -12.70
CA LEU A 118 16.23 1.23 -11.51
C LEU A 118 17.41 0.24 -11.35
N GLY A 119 18.52 0.73 -10.82
CA GLY A 119 19.65 -0.12 -10.41
C GLY A 119 19.37 -0.89 -9.12
N ASN A 120 18.54 -0.33 -8.23
CA ASN A 120 18.09 -0.97 -6.99
C ASN A 120 16.71 -0.41 -6.56
N TYR A 121 16.03 -1.09 -5.65
CA TYR A 121 14.82 -0.54 -5.01
C TYR A 121 15.16 0.69 -4.16
N PRO A 122 14.23 1.64 -3.99
CA PRO A 122 14.39 2.70 -2.99
C PRO A 122 14.21 2.13 -1.58
N GLY A 123 14.85 2.77 -0.61
CA GLY A 123 14.65 2.46 0.81
C GLY A 123 13.32 2.98 1.35
N PRO A 124 12.87 2.52 2.54
CA PRO A 124 11.62 2.97 3.16
C PRO A 124 11.53 4.49 3.34
N GLU A 125 12.58 5.11 3.88
CA GLU A 125 12.63 6.56 4.12
C GLU A 125 12.61 7.39 2.84
N GLU A 126 13.35 6.93 1.82
CA GLU A 126 13.36 7.57 0.51
C GLU A 126 11.96 7.55 -0.10
N LEU A 127 11.28 6.40 -0.06
CA LEU A 127 9.95 6.25 -0.62
C LEU A 127 8.90 7.05 0.17
N TRP A 128 9.06 7.15 1.50
CA TRP A 128 8.23 8.01 2.34
C TRP A 128 8.44 9.50 2.03
N GLN A 129 9.68 9.94 1.82
CA GLN A 129 9.98 11.32 1.41
C GLN A 129 9.36 11.65 0.04
N ARG A 130 9.48 10.74 -0.95
CA ARG A 130 8.83 10.89 -2.25
C ARG A 130 7.31 10.97 -2.11
N TYR A 131 6.72 10.09 -1.28
CA TYR A 131 5.28 10.11 -1.01
C TYR A 131 4.81 11.43 -0.41
N ARG A 132 5.45 11.89 0.67
CA ARG A 132 5.17 13.18 1.33
C ARG A 132 5.23 14.36 0.36
N SER A 133 6.28 14.40 -0.46
CA SER A 133 6.46 15.43 -1.48
C SER A 133 5.35 15.36 -2.53
N GLY A 134 5.05 14.17 -3.05
CA GLY A 134 4.04 13.95 -4.07
C GLY A 134 2.61 14.24 -3.62
N ILE A 135 2.30 14.02 -2.34
CA ILE A 135 1.00 14.44 -1.78
C ILE A 135 0.98 15.92 -1.40
N GLY A 136 2.11 16.63 -1.32
CA GLY A 136 2.15 18.03 -0.89
C GLY A 136 2.03 18.20 0.63
N LEU A 137 2.59 17.26 1.40
CA LEU A 137 2.79 17.37 2.85
C LEU A 137 4.29 17.21 3.19
N PRO A 138 5.15 18.19 2.84
CA PRO A 138 6.59 18.09 3.05
C PRO A 138 6.99 18.21 4.54
N ASP A 139 6.14 18.82 5.37
CA ASP A 139 6.37 18.93 6.81
C ASP A 139 6.23 17.55 7.47
N GLN A 140 7.33 17.05 8.05
CA GLN A 140 7.38 15.72 8.64
C GLN A 140 6.41 15.57 9.81
N GLN A 141 6.35 16.55 10.71
CA GLN A 141 5.50 16.46 11.89
C GLN A 141 4.02 16.30 11.53
N THR A 142 3.57 17.00 10.49
CA THR A 142 2.21 16.88 9.97
C THR A 142 2.00 15.57 9.24
N ALA A 143 2.96 15.15 8.41
CA ALA A 143 2.88 13.90 7.66
C ALA A 143 2.87 12.66 8.56
N ASP A 144 3.60 12.68 9.67
CA ASP A 144 3.69 11.55 10.61
C ASP A 144 2.33 11.22 11.26
N ARG A 145 1.37 12.17 11.27
CA ARG A 145 -0.02 11.90 11.67
C ARG A 145 -0.73 10.92 10.74
N LEU A 146 -0.27 10.74 9.50
CA LEU A 146 -0.73 9.68 8.61
C LEU A 146 -0.32 8.29 9.08
N LEU A 147 0.78 8.22 9.83
CA LEU A 147 1.38 6.96 10.28
C LEU A 147 0.81 6.48 11.62
N GLU A 148 -0.01 7.30 12.27
CA GLU A 148 -0.71 6.94 13.52
C GLU A 148 -1.39 5.57 13.38
N PRO A 149 -1.06 4.57 14.22
CA PRO A 149 -1.58 3.21 14.06
C PRO A 149 -3.11 3.15 14.12
N PHE A 150 -3.71 2.21 13.38
CA PHE A 150 -5.12 1.89 13.57
C PHE A 150 -5.33 1.25 14.95
N ASN A 151 -6.56 1.37 15.46
CA ASN A 151 -6.94 0.62 16.66
C ASN A 151 -7.29 -0.82 16.27
N HIS A 152 -6.39 -1.75 16.56
CA HIS A 152 -6.57 -3.18 16.27
C HIS A 152 -7.25 -3.97 17.40
N ILE A 153 -7.67 -3.32 18.49
CA ILE A 153 -8.27 -4.00 19.66
C ILE A 153 -9.66 -4.54 19.32
N VAL A 154 -10.39 -3.88 18.42
CA VAL A 154 -11.78 -4.21 18.09
C VAL A 154 -11.88 -4.70 16.65
N GLY A 155 -12.28 -5.97 16.46
CA GLY A 155 -12.68 -6.51 15.16
C GLY A 155 -11.61 -7.35 14.44
N LYS A 156 -11.85 -7.62 13.14
CA LYS A 156 -11.01 -8.50 12.30
C LYS A 156 -9.95 -7.76 11.48
N GLY A 157 -9.68 -6.48 11.81
CA GLY A 157 -8.85 -5.57 11.02
C GLY A 157 -9.54 -5.03 9.76
N GLU A 158 -8.96 -3.96 9.20
CA GLU A 158 -9.50 -3.23 8.06
C GLU A 158 -9.18 -3.94 6.74
N ARG A 159 -10.19 -4.08 5.88
CA ARG A 159 -9.99 -4.49 4.49
C ARG A 159 -9.26 -3.40 3.71
N TYR A 160 -8.59 -3.77 2.61
CA TYR A 160 -7.75 -2.84 1.82
C TYR A 160 -8.50 -1.54 1.44
N TYR A 161 -9.75 -1.63 1.00
CA TYR A 161 -10.55 -0.46 0.62
C TYR A 161 -10.94 0.43 1.82
N GLN A 162 -11.05 -0.13 3.03
CA GLN A 162 -11.27 0.64 4.25
C GLN A 162 -10.01 1.41 4.60
N GLN A 163 -8.84 0.78 4.54
CA GLN A 163 -7.54 1.45 4.77
C GLN A 163 -7.33 2.61 3.80
N ILE A 164 -7.63 2.40 2.50
CA ILE A 164 -7.57 3.47 1.49
C ILE A 164 -8.49 4.64 1.86
N ALA A 165 -9.74 4.36 2.23
CA ALA A 165 -10.70 5.39 2.61
C ALA A 165 -10.24 6.17 3.84
N ILE A 166 -9.77 5.49 4.88
CA ILE A 166 -9.25 6.10 6.11
C ILE A 166 -8.05 6.99 5.80
N ASN A 167 -7.02 6.44 5.15
CA ASN A 167 -5.78 7.17 4.88
C ASN A 167 -6.01 8.38 3.98
N ARG A 168 -6.85 8.27 2.94
CA ARG A 168 -7.19 9.42 2.07
C ARG A 168 -7.97 10.52 2.80
N VAL A 169 -8.86 10.16 3.72
CA VAL A 169 -9.58 11.16 4.53
C VAL A 169 -8.61 11.88 5.47
N VAL A 170 -7.75 11.15 6.18
CA VAL A 170 -6.75 11.75 7.07
C VAL A 170 -5.79 12.63 6.26
N GLU A 171 -5.30 12.15 5.12
CA GLU A 171 -4.46 12.92 4.20
C GLU A 171 -5.12 14.23 3.78
N ALA A 172 -6.37 14.19 3.35
CA ALA A 172 -7.09 15.38 2.91
C ALA A 172 -7.33 16.38 4.05
N LEU A 173 -7.62 15.90 5.26
CA LEU A 173 -7.76 16.74 6.46
C LEU A 173 -6.45 17.42 6.84
N LEU A 174 -5.32 16.71 6.75
CA LEU A 174 -3.98 17.26 7.01
C LEU A 174 -3.59 18.31 5.98
N LYS A 175 -4.08 18.19 4.74
CA LYS A 175 -3.98 19.22 3.68
C LYS A 175 -4.94 20.40 3.87
N GLY A 176 -5.73 20.43 4.95
CA GLY A 176 -6.69 21.49 5.23
C GLY A 176 -8.01 21.41 4.45
N GLN A 177 -8.30 20.30 3.77
CA GLN A 177 -9.58 20.14 3.07
C GLN A 177 -10.72 19.99 4.09
N ARG A 178 -11.69 20.91 4.03
CA ARG A 178 -12.78 20.99 5.02
C ARG A 178 -14.04 20.22 4.64
N ARG A 179 -14.16 19.79 3.38
CA ARG A 179 -15.34 19.12 2.85
C ARG A 179 -14.89 17.91 2.04
N LEU A 180 -15.28 16.73 2.49
CA LEU A 180 -14.88 15.44 1.91
C LEU A 180 -16.13 14.60 1.69
N LEU A 181 -16.15 13.84 0.60
CA LEU A 181 -17.19 12.86 0.32
C LEU A 181 -16.53 11.49 0.17
N VAL A 182 -17.00 10.51 0.94
CA VAL A 182 -16.56 9.12 0.85
C VAL A 182 -17.76 8.26 0.45
N THR A 183 -17.71 7.71 -0.76
CA THR A 183 -18.77 6.86 -1.30
C THR A 183 -18.45 5.40 -1.05
N MET A 184 -19.25 4.74 -0.21
CA MET A 184 -19.11 3.32 0.11
C MET A 184 -20.47 2.64 0.18
N THR A 185 -20.59 1.47 -0.45
CA THR A 185 -21.81 0.66 -0.47
C THR A 185 -22.29 0.28 0.95
N THR A 186 -23.57 -0.01 1.12
CA THR A 186 -24.10 -0.61 2.36
C THR A 186 -23.44 -1.96 2.63
N GLY A 187 -23.18 -2.28 3.89
CA GLY A 187 -22.51 -3.53 4.29
C GLY A 187 -20.98 -3.57 4.15
N THR A 188 -20.32 -2.53 3.65
CA THR A 188 -18.85 -2.51 3.48
C THR A 188 -18.10 -1.93 4.69
N GLY A 189 -18.73 -1.81 5.86
CA GLY A 189 -18.08 -1.37 7.10
C GLY A 189 -17.78 0.14 7.18
N LYS A 190 -18.71 0.99 6.74
CA LYS A 190 -18.61 2.47 6.89
C LYS A 190 -18.36 2.93 8.33
N THR A 191 -19.01 2.27 9.30
CA THR A 191 -18.83 2.60 10.73
C THR A 191 -17.40 2.35 11.20
N ALA A 192 -16.76 1.26 10.76
CA ALA A 192 -15.36 0.98 11.08
C ALA A 192 -14.42 2.03 10.47
N VAL A 193 -14.68 2.45 9.23
CA VAL A 193 -13.93 3.55 8.57
C VAL A 193 -14.06 4.85 9.35
N ALA A 194 -15.29 5.26 9.72
CA ALA A 194 -15.53 6.47 10.49
C ALA A 194 -14.81 6.43 11.85
N PHE A 195 -14.87 5.29 12.54
CA PHE A 195 -14.18 5.08 13.81
C PHE A 195 -12.66 5.24 13.67
N GLN A 196 -12.03 4.57 12.70
CA GLN A 196 -10.57 4.66 12.53
C GLN A 196 -10.10 6.06 12.13
N ILE A 197 -10.90 6.81 11.36
CA ILE A 197 -10.61 8.23 11.06
C ILE A 197 -10.60 9.03 12.36
N CYS A 198 -11.64 8.92 13.18
CA CYS A 198 -11.71 9.60 14.47
C CYS A 198 -10.55 9.19 15.39
N TRP A 199 -10.24 7.89 15.45
CA TRP A 199 -9.15 7.35 16.24
C TRP A 199 -7.80 7.96 15.85
N LYS A 200 -7.41 7.90 14.57
CA LYS A 200 -6.12 8.44 14.12
C LYS A 200 -5.97 9.93 14.41
N LEU A 201 -7.03 10.72 14.16
CA LEU A 201 -6.99 12.16 14.44
C LEU A 201 -6.89 12.45 15.94
N TRP A 202 -7.61 11.68 16.76
CA TRP A 202 -7.59 11.85 18.21
C TRP A 202 -6.25 11.42 18.83
N SER A 203 -5.72 10.26 18.44
CA SER A 203 -4.46 9.71 18.95
C SER A 203 -3.25 10.55 18.53
N SER A 204 -3.25 11.07 17.30
CA SER A 204 -2.22 12.00 16.80
C SER A 204 -2.38 13.45 17.29
N ARG A 205 -3.35 13.69 18.20
CA ARG A 205 -3.68 15.02 18.78
C ARG A 205 -4.03 16.08 17.73
N TRP A 206 -4.49 15.67 16.56
CA TRP A 206 -4.90 16.60 15.51
C TRP A 206 -6.11 17.41 15.94
N ASN A 207 -6.08 18.71 15.62
CA ASN A 207 -7.23 19.60 15.74
C ASN A 207 -7.11 20.78 14.76
N ARG A 208 -8.22 21.49 14.58
CA ARG A 208 -8.34 22.58 13.60
C ARG A 208 -7.44 23.80 13.86
N ILE A 209 -7.05 24.04 15.11
CA ILE A 209 -6.34 25.24 15.55
C ILE A 209 -4.85 24.98 15.80
N GLY A 210 -4.41 23.72 15.74
CA GLY A 210 -3.01 23.32 15.98
C GLY A 210 -2.58 23.37 17.44
N GLU A 211 -3.51 23.58 18.38
CA GLU A 211 -3.19 23.70 19.81
C GLU A 211 -2.96 22.34 20.46
N TYR A 212 -2.06 22.28 21.44
CA TYR A 212 -1.91 21.09 22.26
C TYR A 212 -3.13 20.90 23.18
N ARG A 213 -3.84 19.77 23.07
CA ARG A 213 -4.94 19.41 23.97
C ARG A 213 -4.53 18.26 24.87
N ARG A 214 -4.61 18.48 26.19
CA ARG A 214 -4.40 17.47 27.25
C ARG A 214 -5.50 16.43 27.25
#